data_AF-A0A2H0Q5E3-F1
#
_entry.id   AF-A0A2H0Q5E3-F1
#
_cell.length_a   1.000
_cell.length_b   1.000
_cell.length_c   1.000
_cell.angle_alpha   90.00
_cell.angle_beta   90.00
_cell.angle_gamma   90.00
#
_symmetry.space_group_name_H-M   'P 1'
#
loop_
_entity.id
_entity.type
_entity.pdbx_description
1 polymer ?
#
loop_
_entity_poly.entity_id
_entity_poly.type
_entity_poly.pdbx_seq_one_letter_code
_entity_poly.pdbx_strand_id
1 'polypeptide(L)'
;MSKLKSGRLILDEGAIAALSSMYEEMKNQKCIKITPSKLGSWIISEFYKSYFTRYKGKIAKEHFNSKEYLKKIMNNVDESENLEDVLRQALNHIKQPANKKTRGRPKSQQVEND
;
A
#
# COMPACT_ATOMS: atom_id res chain seq x y z
N MET A 1 -21.06 -11.39 8.09
CA MET A 1 -19.90 -10.69 7.50
C MET A 1 -20.23 -9.21 7.41
N SER A 2 -19.49 -8.36 8.12
CA SER A 2 -19.70 -6.91 8.15
C SER A 2 -19.42 -6.30 6.78
N LYS A 3 -20.47 -6.01 6.03
CA LYS A 3 -20.41 -5.10 4.88
C LYS A 3 -19.85 -3.77 5.39
N LEU A 4 -18.90 -3.18 4.67
CA LEU A 4 -18.47 -1.78 4.89
C LEU A 4 -19.74 -0.94 5.08
N LYS A 5 -19.93 -0.36 6.28
CA LYS A 5 -21.01 0.60 6.50
C LYS A 5 -20.81 1.70 5.46
N SER A 6 -21.81 1.94 4.62
CA SER A 6 -21.80 2.94 3.55
C SER A 6 -21.09 4.22 4.02
N GLY A 7 -19.83 4.37 3.63
CA GLY A 7 -18.96 5.46 4.03
C GLY A 7 -18.66 6.31 2.81
N ARG A 8 -18.67 7.64 2.99
CA ARG A 8 -18.17 8.55 1.94
C ARG A 8 -16.68 8.31 1.80
N LEU A 9 -16.23 7.91 0.62
CA LEU A 9 -14.81 7.83 0.29
C LEU A 9 -14.31 9.27 0.09
N ILE A 10 -13.37 9.71 0.93
CA ILE A 10 -12.69 10.99 0.74
C ILE A 10 -11.43 10.68 -0.06
N LEU A 11 -11.34 11.27 -1.24
CA LEU A 11 -10.17 11.19 -2.08
C LEU A 11 -9.29 12.41 -1.81
N ASP A 12 -7.98 12.22 -1.80
CA ASP A 12 -7.03 13.32 -1.85
C ASP A 12 -7.11 14.04 -3.21
N GLU A 13 -6.61 15.27 -3.25
CA GLU A 13 -6.69 16.13 -4.43
C GLU A 13 -6.05 15.49 -5.68
N GLY A 14 -4.95 14.75 -5.50
CA GLY A 14 -4.29 14.01 -6.58
C GLY A 14 -5.17 12.87 -7.13
N ALA A 15 -5.79 12.09 -6.24
CA ALA A 15 -6.72 11.04 -6.62
C ALA A 15 -8.00 11.59 -7.30
N ILE A 16 -8.48 12.76 -6.88
CA ILE A 16 -9.61 13.46 -7.54
C ILE A 16 -9.25 13.86 -8.96
N ALA A 17 -8.07 14.47 -9.15
CA ALA A 17 -7.59 14.86 -10.48
C ALA A 17 -7.46 13.63 -11.40
N ALA A 18 -6.83 12.55 -10.92
CA ALA A 18 -6.68 11.32 -11.70
C ALA A 18 -8.03 10.69 -12.09
N LEU A 19 -8.99 10.60 -11.15
CA LEU A 19 -10.34 10.11 -11.42
C LEU A 19 -11.06 10.97 -12.47
N SER A 20 -10.88 12.28 -12.41
CA SER A 20 -11.50 13.23 -13.33
C SER A 20 -10.92 13.10 -14.74
N SER A 21 -9.59 12.98 -14.87
CA SER A 21 -8.93 12.73 -16.17
C SER A 21 -9.41 11.43 -16.81
N MET A 22 -9.44 10.32 -16.06
CA MET A 22 -9.95 9.04 -16.57
C MET A 22 -11.42 9.13 -17.00
N TYR A 23 -12.23 9.89 -16.27
CA TYR A 23 -13.63 10.07 -16.60
C TYR A 23 -13.83 10.86 -17.90
N GLU A 24 -13.11 11.96 -18.11
CA GLU A 24 -13.19 12.73 -19.34
C GLU A 24 -12.70 11.92 -20.56
N GLU A 25 -11.65 11.11 -20.41
CA GLU A 25 -11.20 10.19 -21.47
C GLU A 25 -12.31 9.20 -21.86
N MET A 26 -12.99 8.60 -20.87
CA MET A 26 -14.07 7.64 -21.11
C MET A 26 -15.33 8.27 -21.67
N LYS A 27 -15.63 9.52 -21.30
CA LYS A 27 -16.78 10.28 -21.81
C LYS A 27 -16.66 10.62 -23.29
N ASN A 28 -15.42 10.77 -23.77
CA ASN A 28 -15.14 11.04 -25.19
C ASN A 28 -15.29 9.80 -26.08
N GLN A 29 -15.46 8.60 -25.50
CA GLN A 29 -15.72 7.38 -26.26
C GLN A 29 -17.20 7.26 -26.64
N LYS A 30 -17.46 6.93 -27.91
CA LYS A 30 -18.84 6.77 -28.42
C LYS A 30 -19.56 5.63 -27.68
N CYS A 31 -20.84 5.86 -27.37
CA CYS A 31 -21.76 4.88 -26.80
C CYS A 31 -21.43 4.41 -25.37
N ILE A 32 -20.58 5.12 -24.62
CA ILE A 32 -20.29 4.79 -23.22
C ILE A 32 -21.07 5.70 -22.28
N LYS A 33 -21.88 5.11 -21.40
CA LYS A 33 -22.57 5.81 -20.30
C LYS A 33 -22.01 5.36 -18.97
N ILE A 34 -20.96 6.04 -18.52
CA ILE A 34 -20.33 5.79 -17.22
C ILE A 34 -20.57 6.98 -16.29
N THR A 35 -20.67 6.72 -14.99
CA THR A 35 -20.67 7.76 -13.96
C THR A 35 -19.36 7.65 -13.17
N PRO A 36 -18.85 8.76 -12.57
CA PRO A 36 -17.62 8.71 -11.78
C PRO A 36 -17.67 7.65 -10.66
N SER A 37 -18.84 7.45 -10.03
CA SER A 37 -19.03 6.42 -9.00
C SER A 37 -18.93 4.99 -9.55
N LYS A 38 -19.45 4.73 -10.75
CA LYS A 38 -19.32 3.41 -11.40
C LYS A 38 -17.87 3.15 -11.82
N LEU A 39 -17.20 4.18 -12.36
CA LEU A 39 -15.78 4.10 -12.71
C LEU A 39 -14.93 3.80 -11.47
N GLY A 40 -15.12 4.55 -10.38
CA GLY A 40 -14.42 4.31 -9.12
C GLY A 40 -14.67 2.92 -8.55
N SER A 41 -15.92 2.43 -8.60
CA SER A 41 -16.25 1.07 -8.16
C SER A 41 -15.55 0.00 -9.00
N TRP A 42 -15.47 0.22 -10.32
CA TRP A 42 -14.77 -0.68 -11.23
C TRP A 42 -13.26 -0.69 -10.95
N ILE A 43 -12.63 0.48 -10.77
CA ILE A 43 -11.21 0.60 -10.45
C ILE A 43 -10.87 -0.15 -9.16
N ILE A 44 -11.64 0.04 -8.09
CA ILE A 44 -11.40 -0.63 -6.80
C ILE A 44 -11.51 -2.15 -6.96
N SER A 45 -12.54 -2.62 -7.66
CA SER A 45 -12.75 -4.06 -7.92
C SER A 45 -11.60 -4.66 -8.72
N GLU A 46 -11.18 -3.97 -9.78
CA GLU A 46 -10.10 -4.44 -10.66
C GLU A 46 -8.74 -4.38 -9.98
N PHE A 47 -8.47 -3.32 -9.23
CA PHE A 47 -7.28 -3.21 -8.40
C PHE A 47 -7.21 -4.36 -7.38
N TYR A 48 -8.33 -4.69 -6.72
CA TYR A 48 -8.37 -5.79 -5.77
C TYR A 48 -8.03 -7.14 -6.42
N LYS A 49 -8.64 -7.44 -7.57
CA LYS A 49 -8.42 -8.69 -8.30
C LYS A 49 -6.99 -8.83 -8.81
N SER A 50 -6.47 -7.76 -9.41
CA SER A 50 -5.29 -7.84 -10.27
C SER A 50 -4.01 -7.39 -9.56
N TYR A 51 -4.10 -6.50 -8.56
CA TYR A 51 -2.93 -5.83 -7.98
C TYR A 51 -2.83 -5.94 -6.46
N PHE A 52 -3.94 -5.95 -5.73
CA PHE A 52 -3.91 -5.86 -4.27
C PHE A 52 -3.06 -6.97 -3.61
N THR A 53 -3.14 -8.21 -4.10
CA THR A 53 -2.34 -9.33 -3.56
C THR A 53 -0.83 -9.08 -3.64
N ARG A 54 -0.37 -8.39 -4.70
CA ARG A 54 1.04 -8.04 -4.93
C ARG A 54 1.46 -6.80 -4.13
N TYR A 55 0.56 -5.82 -4.01
CA TYR A 55 0.88 -4.53 -3.40
C TYR A 55 0.51 -4.41 -1.92
N LYS A 56 -0.24 -5.35 -1.33
CA LYS A 56 -0.67 -5.31 0.08
C LYS A 56 0.48 -5.08 1.05
N GLY A 57 1.64 -5.70 0.81
CA GLY A 57 2.82 -5.56 1.66
C GLY A 57 3.47 -4.19 1.56
N LYS A 58 3.37 -3.53 0.39
CA LYS A 58 3.84 -2.15 0.20
C LYS A 58 2.89 -1.17 0.89
N ILE A 59 1.59 -1.34 0.68
CA ILE A 59 0.54 -0.53 1.34
C ILE A 59 0.70 -0.60 2.87
N ALA A 60 0.86 -1.80 3.43
CA ALA A 60 1.04 -1.98 4.87
C ALA A 60 2.27 -1.27 5.43
N LYS A 61 3.36 -1.19 4.65
CA LYS A 61 4.58 -0.46 5.05
C LYS A 61 4.40 1.05 4.95
N GLU A 62 3.77 1.52 3.88
CA GLU A 62 3.58 2.95 3.61
C GLU A 62 2.61 3.60 4.59
N HIS A 63 1.60 2.84 5.04
CA HIS A 63 0.63 3.28 6.04
C HIS A 63 0.92 2.72 7.44
N PHE A 64 2.16 2.27 7.70
CA PHE A 64 2.52 1.77 9.03
C PHE A 64 2.50 2.92 10.05
N ASN A 65 1.61 2.83 11.04
CA ASN A 65 1.51 3.79 12.13
C ASN A 65 2.32 3.31 13.34
N SER A 66 3.55 3.80 13.46
CA SER A 66 4.46 3.46 14.55
C SER A 66 3.91 3.83 15.94
N LYS A 67 3.11 4.90 16.04
CA LYS A 67 2.50 5.34 17.31
C LYS A 67 1.45 4.36 17.82
N GLU A 68 0.55 3.92 16.93
CA GLU A 68 -0.45 2.90 17.26
C GLU A 68 0.21 1.55 17.56
N TYR A 69 1.25 1.19 16.81
CA TYR A 69 2.03 -0.02 17.06
C TYR A 69 2.69 0.02 18.45
N LEU A 70 3.36 1.12 18.80
CA LEU A 70 4.00 1.28 20.11
C LEU A 70 2.99 1.26 21.24
N LYS A 71 1.84 1.93 21.07
CA LYS A 71 0.74 1.92 22.05
C LYS A 71 0.22 0.51 22.29
N LYS A 72 0.05 -0.29 21.23
CA LYS A 72 -0.36 -1.69 21.33
C LYS A 72 0.66 -2.54 22.08
N ILE A 73 1.95 -2.32 21.83
CA ILE A 73 3.03 -3.02 22.53
C ILE A 73 3.01 -2.66 24.00
N MET A 74 3.00 -1.36 24.35
CA MET A 74 3.01 -0.90 25.74
C MET A 74 1.78 -1.39 26.52
N ASN A 75 0.61 -1.49 25.88
CA ASN A 75 -0.61 -2.01 26.51
C ASN A 75 -0.55 -3.52 26.82
N ASN A 76 0.39 -4.25 26.22
CA ASN A 76 0.55 -5.69 26.42
C ASN A 76 1.78 -6.04 27.27
N VAL A 77 2.52 -5.05 27.77
CA VAL A 77 3.64 -5.28 28.69
C VAL A 77 3.06 -5.55 30.07
N ASP A 78 3.21 -6.77 30.57
CA ASP A 78 2.93 -7.11 31.97
C ASP A 78 4.02 -6.53 32.88
N GLU A 79 3.68 -6.25 34.15
CA GLU A 79 4.62 -5.71 35.16
C GLU A 79 5.89 -6.57 35.36
N SER A 80 5.86 -7.85 34.95
CA SER A 80 6.98 -8.78 35.04
C SER A 80 7.92 -8.79 33.83
N GLU A 81 7.55 -8.14 32.72
CA GLU A 81 8.37 -8.12 31.51
C GLU A 81 9.39 -6.97 31.56
N ASN A 82 10.63 -7.24 31.12
CA ASN A 82 11.64 -6.21 30.95
C ASN A 82 11.20 -5.25 29.85
N LEU A 83 10.59 -4.13 30.27
CA LEU A 83 10.12 -3.06 29.40
C LEU A 83 11.21 -2.59 28.42
N GLU A 84 12.47 -2.58 28.86
CA GLU A 84 13.60 -2.23 28.01
C GLU A 84 13.79 -3.19 26.83
N ASP A 85 13.63 -4.50 27.03
CA ASP A 85 13.74 -5.51 25.97
C ASP A 85 12.58 -5.41 24.99
N VAL A 86 11.37 -5.15 25.49
CA VAL A 86 10.18 -4.93 24.65
C VAL A 86 10.35 -3.68 23.78
N LEU A 87 10.86 -2.59 24.35
CA LEU A 87 11.12 -1.35 23.60
C LEU A 87 12.25 -1.52 22.57
N ARG A 88 13.31 -2.28 22.91
CA ARG A 88 14.39 -2.63 21.96
C ARG A 88 13.87 -3.46 20.79
N GLN A 89 13.00 -4.43 21.03
CA GLN A 89 12.38 -5.23 19.98
C GLN A 89 11.45 -4.39 19.09
N ALA A 90 10.64 -3.52 19.69
CA ALA A 90 9.78 -2.58 18.95
C ALA A 90 10.62 -1.64 18.05
N LEU A 91 11.72 -1.10 18.57
CA LEU A 91 12.65 -0.27 17.82
C LEU A 91 13.30 -1.01 16.65
N ASN A 92 13.67 -2.28 16.83
CA ASN A 92 14.23 -3.09 15.75
C ASN A 92 13.19 -3.37 14.64
N HIS A 93 11.93 -3.57 15.02
CA HIS A 93 10.83 -3.71 14.07
C HIS A 93 10.54 -2.41 13.30
N ILE A 94 10.64 -1.26 13.97
CA ILE A 94 10.43 0.06 13.36
C ILE A 94 11.61 0.49 12.47
N LYS A 95 12.85 0.14 12.84
CA LYS A 95 14.06 0.47 12.06
C LYS A 95 14.18 -0.31 10.75
N GLN A 96 13.42 -1.39 10.57
CA GLN A 96 13.39 -2.13 9.31
C GLN A 96 12.29 -1.63 8.38
N PRO A 97 12.51 -0.52 7.65
CA PRO A 97 12.11 -0.52 6.24
C PRO A 97 12.99 0.40 5.37
N ALA A 98 14.07 -0.14 4.80
CA ALA A 98 14.61 0.37 3.53
C ALA A 98 15.44 -0.74 2.86
N ASN A 99 14.87 -1.31 1.79
CA ASN A 99 15.60 -1.83 0.64
C ASN A 99 17.01 -2.40 0.91
N LYS A 100 17.12 -3.72 1.12
CA LYS A 100 18.19 -4.45 0.42
C LYS A 100 17.89 -4.27 -1.07
N LYS A 101 18.38 -3.18 -1.67
CA LYS A 101 18.54 -3.10 -3.13
C LYS A 101 19.40 -4.30 -3.49
N THR A 102 18.78 -5.35 -4.02
CA THR A 102 19.47 -6.38 -4.76
C THR A 102 20.15 -5.65 -5.92
N ARG A 103 21.42 -5.27 -5.74
CA ARG A 103 22.31 -4.92 -6.85
C ARG A 103 22.51 -6.22 -7.62
N GLY A 104 21.57 -6.52 -8.51
CA GLY A 104 21.82 -7.44 -9.60
C GLY A 104 22.93 -6.83 -10.44
N ARG A 105 24.14 -7.33 -10.28
CA ARG A 105 25.22 -7.09 -11.24
C ARG A 105 24.88 -7.98 -12.44
N PRO A 106 24.56 -7.43 -13.62
CA PRO A 106 24.40 -8.26 -14.81
C PRO A 106 25.74 -8.93 -15.12
N LYS A 107 25.71 -10.24 -15.37
CA LYS A 107 26.82 -11.00 -15.92
C LYS A 107 27.21 -10.37 -17.26
N SER A 108 28.37 -9.72 -17.31
CA SER A 108 29.03 -9.39 -18.57
C SER A 108 29.45 -10.71 -19.23
N GLN A 109 29.04 -10.85 -20.48
CA GLN A 109 29.29 -11.98 -21.36
C GLN A 109 30.80 -12.27 -21.49
N GLN A 110 31.14 -13.55 -21.54
CA GLN A 110 32.37 -14.01 -22.16
C GLN A 110 32.36 -13.52 -23.61
N VAL A 111 33.39 -12.77 -23.99
CA VAL A 111 33.77 -12.60 -25.39
C VAL A 111 35.09 -13.33 -25.54
N GLU A 112 34.97 -14.52 -26.10
CA GLU A 112 35.96 -15.23 -26.88
C GLU A 112 36.60 -14.27 -27.88
N ASN A 113 37.94 -14.20 -27.91
CA ASN A 113 38.75 -13.99 -29.11
C ASN A 113 40.24 -14.23 -28.81
N ASP A 114 40.84 -14.99 -29.73
CA ASP A 114 42.25 -15.34 -29.99
C ASP A 114 43.01 -16.23 -29.00
#